data_AF-A0A9J6FA71-F1
#
_entry.id   AF-A0A9J6FA71-F1
#
_cell.length_a   1.000
_cell.length_b   1.000
_cell.length_c   1.000
_cell.angle_alpha   90.00
_cell.angle_beta   90.00
_cell.angle_gamma   90.00
#
_symmetry.space_group_name_H-M   'P 1'
#
loop_
_entity.id
_entity.type
_entity.pdbx_description
1 polymer ?
#
loop_
_entity_poly.entity_id
_entity_poly.type
_entity_poly.pdbx_seq_one_letter_code
_entity_poly.pdbx_strand_id
1 'polypeptide(L)'
;MLKELLAGQRKISQDIVSLTTAVASLDSRLKTMEAMAAAAADLVPRMSELESTVRDIKSTVEILDHRNDDLENRLRRNNLIIYGLTETVKETPEQLLETVYELINANWVSRVKTFSGGTG
;
A
#
# COMPACT_ATOMS: atom_id res chain seq x y z
N MET A 1 19.08 -73.40 -33.29
CA MET A 1 19.51 -72.26 -34.12
C MET A 1 18.40 -71.46 -34.77
N LEU A 2 17.73 -71.89 -35.86
CA LEU A 2 16.80 -70.99 -36.58
C LEU A 2 15.63 -70.47 -35.71
N LYS A 3 15.02 -71.35 -34.88
CA LYS A 3 13.95 -70.98 -33.94
C LYS A 3 14.40 -69.96 -32.89
N GLU A 4 15.61 -70.12 -32.36
CA GLU A 4 16.18 -69.21 -31.35
C GLU A 4 16.50 -67.85 -31.96
N LEU A 5 17.02 -67.84 -33.20
CA LEU A 5 17.27 -66.60 -33.95
C LEU A 5 15.97 -65.82 -34.18
N LEU A 6 14.89 -66.53 -34.54
CA LEU A 6 13.57 -65.94 -34.75
C LEU A 6 12.96 -65.39 -33.45
N ALA A 7 13.15 -66.10 -32.33
CA ALA A 7 12.75 -65.62 -31.01
C ALA A 7 13.54 -64.36 -30.60
N GLY A 8 14.85 -64.35 -30.85
CA GLY A 8 15.71 -63.18 -30.62
C GLY A 8 15.26 -61.96 -31.44
N GLN A 9 14.96 -62.13 -32.73
CA GLN A 9 14.45 -61.06 -33.59
C GLN A 9 13.11 -60.50 -33.10
N ARG A 10 12.20 -61.37 -32.66
CA ARG A 10 10.91 -60.91 -32.09
C ARG A 10 11.11 -60.08 -30.83
N LYS A 11 12.01 -60.51 -29.94
CA LYS A 11 12.34 -59.76 -28.73
C LYS A 11 12.95 -58.40 -29.06
N ILE A 12 13.94 -58.37 -29.96
CA ILE A 12 14.55 -57.11 -30.44
C ILE A 12 13.49 -56.19 -31.03
N SER A 13 12.57 -56.72 -31.85
CA SER A 13 11.49 -55.92 -32.41
C SER A 13 10.56 -55.33 -31.35
N GLN A 14 10.26 -56.09 -30.29
CA GLN A 14 9.47 -55.60 -29.16
C GLN A 14 10.21 -54.53 -28.36
N ASP A 15 11.49 -54.76 -28.07
CA ASP A 15 12.35 -53.81 -27.36
C ASP A 15 12.47 -52.49 -28.13
N ILE A 16 12.64 -52.54 -29.47
CA ILE A 16 12.67 -51.35 -30.35
C ILE A 16 11.36 -50.56 -30.26
N VAL A 17 10.21 -51.23 -30.29
CA VAL A 17 8.90 -50.56 -30.17
C VAL A 17 8.78 -49.90 -28.80
N SER A 18 9.11 -50.62 -27.73
CA SER A 18 9.08 -50.10 -26.36
C SER A 18 9.99 -48.87 -26.19
N LEU A 19 11.21 -48.92 -26.73
CA LEU A 19 12.14 -47.80 -26.70
C LEU A 19 11.62 -46.60 -27.47
N THR A 20 11.03 -46.83 -28.64
CA THR A 20 10.47 -45.76 -29.46
C THR A 20 9.31 -45.06 -28.74
N THR A 21 8.44 -45.82 -28.07
CA THR A 21 7.37 -45.26 -27.25
C THR A 21 7.92 -44.47 -26.05
N ALA A 22 8.95 -44.99 -25.37
CA ALA A 22 9.58 -44.30 -24.26
C ALA A 22 10.24 -42.98 -24.69
N VAL A 23 10.94 -42.97 -25.82
CA VAL A 23 11.56 -41.77 -26.39
C VAL A 23 10.50 -40.72 -26.73
N ALA A 24 9.40 -41.11 -27.38
CA ALA A 24 8.30 -40.18 -27.68
C ALA A 24 7.68 -39.57 -26.41
N SER A 25 7.53 -40.38 -25.35
CA SER A 25 7.04 -39.90 -24.06
C SER A 25 8.01 -38.92 -23.40
N LEU A 26 9.32 -39.20 -23.44
CA LEU A 26 10.34 -38.30 -22.90
C LEU A 26 10.43 -36.99 -23.67
N ASP A 27 10.36 -37.02 -25.00
CA ASP A 27 10.32 -35.81 -25.84
C ASP A 27 9.14 -34.91 -25.48
N SER A 28 7.94 -35.50 -25.31
CA SER A 28 6.77 -34.75 -24.86
C SER A 28 6.98 -34.10 -23.49
N ARG A 29 7.58 -34.83 -22.54
CA ARG A 29 7.83 -34.31 -21.19
C ARG A 29 8.87 -33.19 -21.19
N LEU A 30 9.91 -33.31 -22.02
CA LEU A 30 10.93 -32.27 -22.17
C LEU A 30 10.33 -30.99 -22.73
N LYS A 31 9.50 -31.08 -23.78
CA LYS A 31 8.78 -29.91 -24.33
C LYS A 31 7.90 -29.22 -23.29
N THR A 32 7.21 -29.99 -22.46
CA THR A 32 6.42 -29.42 -21.35
C THR A 32 7.32 -28.72 -20.33
N MET A 33 8.45 -29.34 -19.95
CA MET A 33 9.40 -28.73 -19.01
C MET A 33 10.02 -27.44 -19.56
N GLU A 34 10.37 -27.40 -20.84
CA GLU A 34 10.90 -26.21 -21.51
C GLU A 34 9.88 -25.06 -21.51
N ALA A 35 8.61 -25.35 -21.81
CA ALA A 35 7.54 -24.36 -21.75
C ALA A 35 7.33 -23.83 -20.32
N MET A 36 7.37 -24.70 -19.31
CA MET A 36 7.29 -24.30 -17.91
C MET A 36 8.48 -23.44 -17.47
N ALA A 37 9.69 -23.78 -17.92
CA ALA A 37 10.91 -23.01 -17.62
C ALA A 37 10.84 -21.61 -18.26
N ALA A 38 10.37 -21.51 -19.50
CA ALA A 38 10.16 -20.23 -20.17
C ALA A 38 9.14 -19.36 -19.41
N ALA A 39 8.02 -19.95 -18.98
CA ALA A 39 7.01 -19.24 -18.18
C ALA A 39 7.57 -18.79 -16.81
N ALA A 40 8.40 -19.60 -16.17
CA ALA A 40 9.05 -19.24 -14.91
C ALA A 40 10.07 -18.11 -15.09
N ALA A 41 10.82 -18.11 -16.20
CA ALA A 41 11.78 -17.04 -16.51
C ALA A 41 11.08 -15.68 -16.71
N ASP A 42 9.87 -15.67 -17.28
CA ASP A 42 9.05 -14.46 -17.46
C ASP A 42 8.53 -13.85 -16.14
N LEU A 43 8.47 -14.63 -15.07
CA LEU A 43 8.03 -14.11 -13.76
C LEU A 43 9.04 -13.13 -13.14
N VAL A 44 10.34 -13.29 -13.41
CA VAL A 44 11.39 -12.43 -12.85
C VAL A 44 11.23 -10.96 -13.27
N PRO A 45 11.15 -10.60 -14.57
CA PRO A 45 10.95 -9.21 -14.97
C PRO A 45 9.61 -8.65 -14.47
N ARG A 46 8.54 -9.46 -14.47
CA ARG A 46 7.22 -9.04 -13.96
C ARG A 46 7.25 -8.72 -12.47
N MET A 47 7.98 -9.51 -11.68
CA MET A 47 8.17 -9.24 -10.26
C MET A 47 8.96 -7.93 -10.07
N SER A 48 10.01 -7.71 -10.86
CA SER A 48 10.79 -6.47 -10.80
C SER A 48 9.96 -5.22 -11.14
N GLU A 49 9.08 -5.31 -12.14
CA GLU A 49 8.17 -4.23 -12.51
C GLU A 49 7.14 -3.96 -11.41
N LEU A 50 6.59 -5.02 -10.80
CA LEU A 50 5.69 -4.90 -9.67
C LEU A 50 6.37 -4.23 -8.46
N GLU A 51 7.60 -4.62 -8.14
CA GLU A 51 8.39 -3.98 -7.07
C GLU A 51 8.68 -2.51 -7.33
N SER A 52 8.91 -2.12 -8.59
CA SER A 52 9.06 -0.71 -8.97
C SER A 52 7.76 0.05 -8.74
N THR A 53 6.65 -0.50 -9.22
CA THR A 53 5.32 0.10 -9.09
C THR A 53 4.94 0.30 -7.63
N VAL A 54 5.21 -0.69 -6.77
CA VAL A 54 4.93 -0.60 -5.33
C VAL A 54 5.78 0.49 -4.68
N ARG A 55 7.05 0.65 -5.08
CA ARG A 55 7.91 1.74 -4.58
C ARG A 55 7.38 3.12 -4.97
N ASP A 56 6.94 3.28 -6.22
CA ASP A 56 6.41 4.55 -6.71
C ASP A 56 5.08 4.92 -6.03
N ILE A 57 4.20 3.93 -5.84
CA ILE A 57 2.96 4.11 -5.09
C ILE A 57 3.27 4.53 -3.65
N LYS A 58 4.21 3.85 -2.97
CA LYS A 58 4.60 4.20 -1.61
C LYS A 58 5.07 5.65 -1.50
N SER A 59 5.97 6.06 -2.40
CA SER A 59 6.45 7.45 -2.48
C SER A 59 5.31 8.44 -2.69
N THR A 60 4.38 8.12 -3.59
CA THR A 60 3.21 8.97 -3.87
C THR A 60 2.32 9.12 -2.63
N VAL A 61 2.08 8.03 -1.89
CA VAL A 61 1.31 8.05 -0.65
C VAL A 61 1.98 8.94 0.40
N GLU A 62 3.30 8.81 0.60
CA GLU A 62 4.05 9.65 1.54
C GLU A 62 3.97 11.15 1.17
N ILE A 63 4.07 11.48 -0.12
CA ILE A 63 3.91 12.86 -0.60
C ILE A 63 2.49 13.39 -0.34
N LEU A 64 1.47 12.57 -0.58
CA LEU A 64 0.08 12.96 -0.37
C LEU A 64 -0.23 13.14 1.11
N ASP A 65 0.32 12.30 1.98
CA ASP A 65 0.19 12.40 3.43
C ASP A 65 0.75 13.73 3.95
N HIS A 66 2.00 14.06 3.57
CA HIS A 66 2.60 15.35 3.91
C HIS A 66 1.82 16.56 3.38
N ARG A 67 1.24 16.44 2.18
CA ARG A 67 0.38 17.50 1.62
C ARG A 67 -0.92 17.64 2.40
N ASN A 68 -1.50 16.54 2.84
CA ASN A 68 -2.71 16.57 3.64
C ASN A 68 -2.44 17.25 4.99
N ASP A 69 -1.34 16.90 5.65
CA ASP A 69 -0.90 17.55 6.88
C ASP A 69 -0.67 19.06 6.71
N ASP A 70 0.01 19.49 5.63
CA ASP A 70 0.20 20.92 5.31
C ASP A 70 -1.15 21.63 5.13
N LEU A 71 -2.07 21.03 4.38
CA LEU A 71 -3.39 21.59 4.14
C LEU A 71 -4.20 21.69 5.44
N GLU A 72 -4.20 20.66 6.27
CA GLU A 72 -4.92 20.65 7.54
C GLU A 72 -4.38 21.73 8.49
N ASN A 73 -3.04 21.88 8.55
CA ASN A 73 -2.39 22.93 9.32
C ASN A 73 -2.74 24.33 8.80
N ARG A 74 -2.75 24.52 7.47
CA ARG A 74 -3.11 25.81 6.86
C ARG A 74 -4.58 26.17 7.08
N LEU A 75 -5.47 25.20 7.00
CA LEU A 75 -6.91 25.39 7.27
C LEU A 75 -7.17 25.77 8.72
N ARG A 76 -6.43 25.17 9.68
CA ARG A 76 -6.60 25.45 11.10
C ARG A 76 -5.74 26.62 11.62
N ARG A 77 -4.83 27.16 10.82
CA ARG A 77 -3.84 28.18 11.26
C ARG A 77 -4.47 29.39 11.96
N ASN A 78 -5.64 29.81 11.50
CA ASN A 78 -6.34 30.98 12.05
C ASN A 78 -7.53 30.59 12.95
N ASN A 79 -7.74 29.30 13.20
CA ASN A 79 -8.81 28.84 14.06
C ASN A 79 -8.36 28.97 15.52
N LEU A 80 -9.24 29.51 16.36
CA LEU A 80 -9.05 29.55 17.80
C LEU A 80 -9.92 28.47 18.44
N ILE A 81 -9.33 27.64 19.30
CA ILE A 81 -10.06 26.66 20.10
C ILE A 81 -10.19 27.21 21.52
N ILE A 82 -11.42 27.42 21.97
CA ILE A 82 -11.74 27.94 23.30
C ILE A 82 -12.38 26.80 24.10
N TYR A 83 -11.77 26.46 25.23
CA TYR A 83 -12.28 25.41 26.14
C TYR A 83 -12.92 26.03 27.38
N GLY A 84 -13.89 25.33 27.97
CA GLY A 84 -14.50 25.71 29.24
C GLY A 84 -15.57 26.79 29.16
N LEU A 85 -16.18 26.99 27.98
CA LEU A 85 -17.39 27.80 27.84
C LEU A 85 -18.59 27.06 28.43
N THR A 86 -19.45 27.78 29.12
CA THR A 86 -20.69 27.22 29.67
C THR A 86 -21.69 26.98 28.54
N GLU A 87 -22.10 25.73 28.34
CA GLU A 87 -23.06 25.37 27.29
C GLU A 87 -24.49 25.80 27.64
N THR A 88 -25.20 26.35 26.66
CA THR A 88 -26.62 26.71 26.78
C THR A 88 -27.46 25.88 25.79
N VAL A 89 -28.61 25.36 26.25
CA VAL A 89 -29.44 24.36 25.53
C VAL A 89 -29.92 24.82 24.13
N LYS A 90 -29.93 26.13 23.85
CA LYS A 90 -30.31 26.73 22.56
C LYS A 90 -29.46 27.96 22.24
N GLU A 91 -28.15 27.85 22.40
CA GLU A 91 -27.24 28.94 22.06
C GLU A 91 -27.33 29.30 20.57
N THR A 92 -27.52 30.59 20.27
CA THR A 92 -27.40 31.12 18.91
C THR A 92 -25.96 31.57 18.62
N PRO A 93 -25.55 31.68 17.34
CA PRO A 93 -24.22 32.17 16.99
C PRO A 93 -23.88 33.54 17.59
N GLU A 94 -24.88 34.43 17.71
CA GLU A 94 -24.73 35.75 18.31
C GLU A 94 -24.46 35.68 19.82
N GLN A 95 -25.14 34.77 20.52
CA GLN A 95 -24.93 34.54 21.96
C GLN A 95 -23.54 33.94 22.24
N LEU A 96 -23.07 33.03 21.40
CA LEU A 96 -21.71 32.50 21.48
C LEU A 96 -20.67 33.61 21.23
N LEU A 97 -20.91 34.45 20.22
CA LEU A 97 -20.02 35.56 19.89
C LEU A 97 -19.92 36.56 21.05
N GLU A 98 -21.05 36.92 21.66
CA GLU A 98 -21.10 37.79 22.85
C GLU A 98 -20.30 37.19 24.01
N THR A 99 -20.52 35.91 24.32
CA THR A 99 -19.80 35.19 25.36
C THR A 99 -18.28 35.19 25.12
N VAL A 100 -17.85 34.97 23.87
CA VAL A 100 -16.43 35.02 23.48
C VAL A 100 -15.86 36.44 23.61
N TYR A 101 -16.60 37.46 23.21
CA TYR A 101 -16.17 38.87 23.37
C TYR A 101 -16.03 39.27 24.83
N GLU A 102 -16.99 38.91 25.68
CA GLU A 102 -16.91 39.17 27.13
C GLU A 102 -15.68 38.51 27.74
N LEU A 103 -15.41 37.26 27.41
CA LEU A 103 -14.25 36.52 27.92
C LEU A 103 -12.92 37.17 27.51
N ILE A 104 -12.79 37.57 26.25
CA ILE A 104 -11.59 38.25 25.75
C ILE A 104 -11.42 39.61 26.44
N ASN A 105 -12.49 40.39 26.56
CA ASN A 105 -12.45 41.73 27.16
C ASN A 105 -12.19 41.68 28.67
N ALA A 106 -12.78 40.73 29.40
CA ALA A 106 -12.57 40.55 30.84
C ALA A 106 -11.12 40.18 31.17
N ASN A 107 -10.50 39.29 30.37
CA ASN A 107 -9.10 38.88 30.56
C ASN A 107 -8.08 39.93 30.09
N TRP A 108 -8.42 40.77 29.12
CA TRP A 108 -7.54 41.84 28.67
C TRP A 108 -7.55 43.04 29.63
N VAL A 109 -8.73 43.40 30.15
CA VAL A 109 -8.89 44.48 31.14
C VAL A 109 -8.20 44.13 32.47
N SER A 110 -8.17 42.86 32.88
CA SER A 110 -7.44 42.44 34.09
C SER A 110 -5.92 42.53 33.93
N ARG A 111 -5.35 42.19 32.77
CA ARG A 111 -3.91 42.35 32.48
C ARG A 111 -3.47 43.81 32.27
N VAL A 112 -4.34 44.68 31.76
CA VAL A 112 -4.03 46.12 31.60
C VAL A 112 -4.11 46.87 32.93
N LYS A 113 -5.07 46.53 33.81
CA LYS A 113 -5.19 47.13 35.16
C LYS A 113 -4.03 46.78 36.09
N THR A 114 -3.34 45.65 35.89
CA THR A 114 -2.15 45.30 36.69
C THR A 114 -0.89 46.07 36.33
N PHE A 115 -0.85 46.78 35.19
CA PHE A 115 0.35 47.50 34.75
C PHE A 115 0.33 49.01 35.08
N SER A 116 -0.80 49.57 35.56
CA SER A 116 -0.95 51.00 35.84
C SER A 116 -0.94 51.39 37.33
N GLY A 117 -0.59 50.46 38.23
CA GLY A 117 -0.61 50.68 39.69
C GLY A 117 0.74 50.88 40.36
N GLY A 118 1.77 51.35 39.65
CA GLY A 118 3.15 51.39 40.17
C GLY A 118 3.90 52.70 39.91
N THR A 119 3.40 53.82 40.44
CA THR A 119 4.23 54.96 40.87
C THR A 119 3.44 55.78 41.90
N GLY A 120 3.93 55.78 43.15
CA GLY A 120 3.38 56.49 44.30
C GLY A 120 3.90 55.87 45.57
#